data_AF-A0A382QFQ4-F1
#
_entry.id   AF-A0A382QFQ4-F1
#
_cell.length_a   1.000
_cell.length_b   1.000
_cell.length_c   1.000
_cell.angle_alpha   90.00
_cell.angle_beta   90.00
_cell.angle_gamma   90.00
#
_symmetry.space_group_name_H-M   'P 1'
#
loop_
_entity.id
_entity.type
_entity.pdbx_description
1 polymer ?
#
loop_
_entity_poly.entity_id
_entity_poly.type
_entity_poly.pdbx_seq_one_letter_code
_entity_poly.pdbx_strand_id
1 'polypeptide(L)'
;MAKRKVGKIIKRVGLKKGDPDIEIPIAADLLKVDGVPQRDTEVSYYSREFPLESFSIEQSASAVWAQKERAEHTPETEELYKNYQKKITPWIDKIKRSGELAPNASSQTENSTELIRSKAKELGYSEIGFTKFDRRYIYQSRKT
;
A
#
# COMPACT_ATOMS: atom_id res chain seq x y z
N MET A 1 10.58 -24.36 -39.17
CA MET A 1 9.99 -24.46 -37.82
C MET A 1 8.47 -24.62 -37.98
N ALA A 2 7.84 -25.54 -37.26
CA ALA A 2 6.39 -25.75 -37.33
C ALA A 2 5.64 -24.51 -36.81
N LYS A 3 4.62 -24.04 -37.55
CA LYS A 3 3.79 -22.90 -37.15
C LYS A 3 2.93 -23.33 -35.94
N ARG A 4 3.18 -22.75 -34.77
CA ARG A 4 2.36 -23.00 -33.58
C ARG A 4 0.99 -22.32 -33.72
N LYS A 5 -0.06 -22.92 -33.15
CA LYS A 5 -1.40 -22.33 -33.11
C LYS A 5 -1.37 -21.07 -32.25
N VAL A 6 -1.79 -19.93 -32.82
CA VAL A 6 -1.91 -18.66 -32.07
C VAL A 6 -3.06 -18.80 -31.07
N GLY A 7 -2.78 -18.50 -29.80
CA GLY A 7 -3.74 -18.58 -28.70
C GLY A 7 -4.33 -17.22 -28.34
N LYS A 8 -3.49 -16.22 -28.04
CA LYS A 8 -3.91 -14.86 -27.63
C LYS A 8 -2.99 -13.82 -28.25
N ILE A 9 -3.53 -12.67 -28.65
CA ILE A 9 -2.73 -11.53 -29.12
C ILE A 9 -2.75 -10.48 -28.02
N ILE A 10 -1.58 -10.13 -27.48
CA ILE A 10 -1.44 -9.05 -26.51
C ILE A 10 -1.07 -7.77 -27.27
N LYS A 11 -1.91 -6.74 -27.10
CA LYS A 11 -1.61 -5.39 -27.57
C LYS A 11 -0.85 -4.66 -26.48
N ARG A 12 0.35 -4.18 -26.81
CA ARG A 12 1.18 -3.38 -25.90
C ARG A 12 1.44 -2.03 -26.53
N VAL A 13 1.30 -0.98 -25.74
CA VAL A 13 1.58 0.39 -26.20
C VAL A 13 3.07 0.53 -26.52
N GLY A 14 3.38 1.30 -27.56
CA GLY A 14 4.75 1.64 -27.95
C GLY A 14 5.58 2.26 -26.81
N LEU A 15 6.91 2.19 -26.94
CA LEU A 15 7.84 2.59 -25.89
C LEU A 15 7.85 4.11 -25.67
N LYS A 16 7.80 4.88 -26.76
CA LYS A 16 7.79 6.36 -26.73
C LYS A 16 6.41 6.91 -27.10
N LYS A 17 6.16 8.15 -26.71
CA LYS A 17 4.96 8.91 -27.09
C LYS A 17 4.93 9.05 -28.62
N GLY A 18 4.01 8.35 -29.28
CA GLY A 18 3.83 8.36 -30.74
C GLY A 18 4.30 7.10 -31.48
N ASP A 19 4.94 6.14 -30.79
CA ASP A 19 5.27 4.84 -31.40
C ASP A 19 3.99 4.02 -31.63
N PRO A 20 3.90 3.23 -32.72
CA PRO A 20 2.77 2.37 -32.96
C PRO A 20 2.67 1.26 -31.90
N ASP A 21 1.45 0.83 -31.61
CA ASP A 21 1.20 -0.30 -30.73
C ASP A 21 1.81 -1.59 -31.30
N ILE A 22 2.38 -2.40 -30.42
CA ILE A 22 3.02 -3.67 -30.76
C ILE A 22 2.04 -4.80 -30.47
N GLU A 23 1.78 -5.62 -31.48
CA GLU A 23 0.99 -6.84 -31.34
C GLU A 23 1.91 -8.04 -31.14
N ILE A 24 1.80 -8.69 -29.99
CA ILE A 24 2.61 -9.86 -29.64
C ILE A 24 1.71 -11.10 -29.69
N PRO A 25 1.85 -11.97 -30.71
CA PRO A 25 1.10 -13.22 -30.77
C PRO A 25 1.71 -14.24 -29.80
N ILE A 26 0.89 -14.74 -28.88
CA ILE A 26 1.25 -15.80 -27.93
C ILE A 26 0.67 -17.12 -28.41
N ALA A 27 1.51 -18.15 -28.43
CA ALA A 27 1.11 -19.49 -28.83
C ALA A 27 0.22 -20.16 -27.77
N ALA A 28 -0.73 -20.99 -28.21
CA ALA A 28 -1.74 -21.60 -27.34
C ALA A 28 -1.16 -22.54 -26.26
N ASP A 29 0.00 -23.16 -26.53
CA ASP A 29 0.76 -24.01 -25.62
C ASP A 29 1.42 -23.23 -24.46
N LEU A 30 1.59 -21.91 -24.60
CA LEU A 30 2.21 -21.05 -23.59
C LEU A 30 1.19 -20.33 -22.70
N LEU A 31 -0.11 -20.50 -22.96
CA LEU A 31 -1.16 -19.86 -22.16
C LEU A 31 -1.21 -20.48 -20.76
N LYS A 32 -1.15 -19.63 -19.74
CA LYS A 32 -1.43 -19.96 -18.33
C LYS A 32 -2.77 -19.34 -17.91
N VAL A 33 -3.18 -19.61 -16.67
CA VAL A 33 -4.30 -18.91 -16.03
C VAL A 33 -4.08 -17.40 -16.15
N ASP A 34 -5.10 -16.66 -16.58
CA ASP A 34 -5.01 -15.22 -16.79
C ASP A 34 -4.87 -14.51 -15.42
N GLY A 35 -3.89 -13.61 -15.31
CA GLY A 35 -3.58 -12.90 -14.06
C GLY A 35 -2.59 -13.60 -13.13
N VAL A 36 -2.28 -12.95 -12.00
CA VAL A 36 -1.48 -13.55 -10.93
C VAL A 36 -2.38 -14.51 -10.15
N PRO A 37 -2.04 -15.80 -10.02
CA PRO A 37 -2.85 -16.73 -9.24
C PRO A 37 -2.91 -16.25 -7.79
N GLN A 38 -4.08 -15.80 -7.35
CA GLN A 38 -4.33 -15.42 -5.97
C GLN A 38 -4.73 -16.66 -5.18
N ARG A 39 -4.05 -16.91 -4.06
CA ARG A 39 -4.50 -17.89 -3.08
C ARG A 39 -5.29 -17.15 -2.02
N ASP A 40 -6.58 -17.45 -1.93
CA ASP A 40 -7.49 -16.76 -1.00
C ASP A 40 -7.03 -16.89 0.45
N THR A 41 -6.39 -18.01 0.81
CA THR A 41 -5.77 -18.22 2.13
C THR A 41 -4.63 -17.25 2.43
N GLU A 42 -3.84 -16.86 1.43
CA GLU A 42 -2.74 -15.89 1.57
C GLU A 42 -3.26 -14.45 1.61
N VAL A 43 -4.31 -14.16 0.84
CA VAL A 43 -4.96 -12.85 0.80
C VAL A 43 -5.80 -12.61 2.08
N SER A 44 -6.35 -13.67 2.66
CA SER A 44 -7.32 -13.60 3.77
C SER A 44 -6.75 -14.02 5.13
N TYR A 45 -5.45 -14.35 5.23
CA TYR A 45 -4.83 -14.83 6.47
C TYR A 45 -5.12 -13.92 7.69
N TYR A 46 -5.23 -12.61 7.46
CA TYR A 46 -5.48 -11.61 8.51
C TYR A 46 -6.93 -11.12 8.62
N SER A 47 -7.91 -11.74 7.95
CA SER A 47 -9.26 -11.16 7.84
C SER A 47 -10.30 -11.70 8.83
N ARG A 48 -10.04 -12.83 9.50
CA ARG A 48 -11.04 -13.48 10.38
C ARG A 48 -10.54 -13.92 11.75
N GLU A 49 -9.42 -14.63 11.83
CA GLU A 49 -8.97 -15.22 13.11
C GLU A 49 -8.08 -14.26 13.92
N PHE A 50 -7.33 -13.41 13.24
CA PHE A 50 -6.49 -12.38 13.84
C PHE A 50 -6.80 -11.05 13.15
N PRO A 51 -7.82 -10.30 13.59
CA PRO A 51 -8.00 -8.94 13.09
C PRO A 51 -6.68 -8.20 13.29
N LEU A 52 -6.24 -7.43 12.29
CA LEU A 52 -5.06 -6.56 12.38
C LEU A 52 -5.35 -5.46 13.40
N GLU A 53 -5.30 -5.83 14.68
CA GLU A 53 -5.27 -4.89 15.77
C GLU A 53 -3.88 -4.24 15.79
N SER A 54 -3.84 -2.96 16.11
CA SER A 54 -2.55 -2.31 16.27
C SER A 54 -1.80 -3.02 17.39
N PHE A 55 -0.56 -3.43 17.15
CA PHE A 55 0.33 -4.01 18.17
C PHE A 55 0.37 -3.16 19.44
N SER A 56 0.20 -1.84 19.31
CA SER A 56 0.12 -0.90 20.43
C SER A 56 -1.08 -1.14 21.36
N ILE A 57 -2.21 -1.63 20.84
CA ILE A 57 -3.41 -1.95 21.62
C ILE A 57 -3.24 -3.33 22.27
N GLU A 58 -2.83 -4.33 21.49
CA GLU A 58 -2.60 -5.70 21.96
C GLU A 58 -1.60 -5.75 23.12
N GLN A 59 -0.50 -5.00 23.01
CA GLN A 59 0.58 -4.98 24.01
C GLN A 59 0.45 -3.85 25.04
N SER A 60 -0.73 -3.23 25.15
CA SER A 60 -0.95 -2.10 26.06
C SER A 60 -0.68 -2.45 27.53
N ALA A 61 -1.08 -3.65 27.98
CA ALA A 61 -0.81 -4.13 29.34
C ALA A 61 0.69 -4.31 29.60
N SER A 62 1.42 -4.90 28.65
CA SER A 62 2.87 -5.07 28.70
C SER A 62 3.59 -3.72 28.76
N ALA A 63 3.12 -2.72 28.00
CA ALA A 63 3.68 -1.36 28.03
C ALA A 63 3.51 -0.68 29.40
N VAL A 64 2.33 -0.82 30.03
CA VAL A 64 2.08 -0.29 31.38
C VAL A 64 2.95 -0.97 32.43
N TRP A 65 3.07 -2.31 32.36
CA TRP A 65 3.95 -3.04 33.27
C TRP A 65 5.42 -2.62 33.09
N ALA A 66 5.92 -2.57 31.86
CA ALA A 66 7.30 -2.17 31.59
C ALA A 66 7.61 -0.74 32.06
N GLN A 67 6.62 0.17 32.03
CA GLN A 67 6.78 1.50 32.62
C GLN A 67 6.92 1.45 34.14
N LYS A 68 6.14 0.61 34.84
CA LYS A 68 6.24 0.44 36.30
C LYS A 68 7.60 -0.09 36.71
N GLU A 69 8.05 -1.18 36.07
CA GLU A 69 9.37 -1.77 36.31
C GLU A 69 10.50 -0.77 36.08
N ARG A 70 10.41 0.03 35.00
CA ARG A 70 11.40 1.08 34.71
C ARG A 70 11.41 2.18 35.77
N ALA A 71 10.24 2.58 36.26
CA ALA A 71 10.14 3.59 37.31
C ALA A 71 10.75 3.10 38.65
N GLU A 72 10.64 1.80 38.94
CA GLU A 72 11.21 1.18 40.14
C GLU A 72 12.73 0.99 40.04
N HIS A 73 13.21 0.45 38.92
CA HIS A 73 14.61 0.06 38.79
C HIS A 73 15.51 1.11 38.11
N THR A 74 14.96 2.06 37.36
CA THR A 74 15.76 3.02 36.58
C THR A 74 15.08 4.39 36.44
N PRO A 75 15.02 5.18 37.54
CA PRO A 75 14.27 6.43 37.58
C PRO A 75 14.80 7.50 36.60
N GLU A 76 16.11 7.57 36.38
CA GLU A 76 16.73 8.51 35.43
C GLU A 76 16.23 8.28 33.98
N THR A 77 16.07 7.02 33.61
CA THR A 77 15.56 6.66 32.28
C THR A 77 14.08 7.02 32.14
N GLU A 78 13.28 6.78 33.18
CA GLU A 78 11.86 7.18 33.19
C GLU A 78 11.70 8.71 33.06
N GLU A 79 12.58 9.49 33.70
CA GLU A 79 12.58 10.95 33.56
C GLU A 79 12.92 11.41 32.12
N LEU A 80 13.89 10.75 31.47
CA LEU A 80 14.21 10.99 30.06
C LEU A 80 12.99 10.74 29.16
N TYR A 81 12.30 9.61 29.33
CA TYR A 81 11.09 9.29 28.55
C TYR A 81 9.95 10.28 28.82
N LYS A 82 9.73 10.69 30.07
CA LYS A 82 8.75 11.74 30.42
C LYS A 82 9.07 13.06 29.72
N ASN A 83 10.33 13.46 29.70
CA ASN A 83 10.77 14.69 29.04
C ASN A 83 10.61 14.62 27.52
N TYR A 84 10.94 13.48 26.91
CA TYR A 84 10.68 13.25 25.49
C TYR A 84 9.18 13.31 25.17
N GLN A 85 8.35 12.62 25.96
CA GLN A 85 6.90 12.62 25.77
C GLN A 85 6.34 14.04 25.81
N LYS A 86 6.74 14.85 26.81
CA LYS A 86 6.34 16.27 26.90
C LYS A 86 6.72 17.08 25.65
N LYS A 87 7.90 16.85 25.08
CA LYS A 87 8.37 17.56 23.87
C LYS A 87 7.63 17.12 22.61
N ILE A 88 7.23 15.85 22.50
CA ILE A 88 6.58 15.32 21.31
C ILE A 88 5.05 15.47 21.31
N THR A 89 4.40 15.56 22.48
CA THR A 89 2.94 15.72 22.60
C THR A 89 2.37 16.83 21.69
N PRO A 90 2.95 18.05 21.63
CA PRO A 90 2.42 19.10 20.75
C PRO A 90 2.44 18.73 19.26
N TRP A 91 3.43 17.93 18.83
CA TRP A 91 3.53 17.46 17.45
C TRP A 91 2.50 16.38 17.16
N ILE A 92 2.29 15.44 18.09
CA ILE A 92 1.23 14.45 17.99
C ILE A 92 -0.14 15.13 17.87
N ASP A 93 -0.39 16.16 18.67
CA ASP A 93 -1.65 16.91 18.61
C ASP A 93 -1.81 17.67 17.28
N LYS A 94 -0.73 18.21 16.71
CA LYS A 94 -0.76 18.81 15.36
C LYS A 94 -1.08 17.77 14.30
N ILE A 95 -0.49 16.57 14.37
CA ILE A 95 -0.76 15.47 13.44
C ILE A 95 -2.21 15.00 13.56
N LYS A 96 -2.73 14.85 14.78
CA LYS A 96 -4.14 14.51 15.01
C LYS A 96 -5.09 15.53 14.38
N ARG A 97 -4.85 16.83 14.62
CA ARG A 97 -5.63 17.91 13.98
C ARG A 97 -5.53 17.89 12.46
N SER A 98 -4.36 17.56 11.92
CA SER A 98 -4.15 17.35 10.47
C SER A 98 -5.01 16.22 9.90
N GLY A 99 -5.23 15.15 10.66
CA GLY A 99 -6.08 14.02 10.25
C GLY A 99 -7.58 14.31 10.29
N GLU A 100 -8.01 15.29 11.11
CA GLU A 100 -9.41 15.72 11.21
C GLU A 100 -9.81 16.76 10.16
N LEU A 101 -8.83 17.42 9.54
CA LEU A 101 -9.08 18.36 8.45
C LEU A 101 -9.67 17.60 7.26
N ALA A 102 -10.92 17.94 6.92
CA ALA A 102 -11.52 17.49 5.67
C ALA A 102 -10.68 18.04 4.50
N PRO A 103 -10.36 17.22 3.49
CA PRO A 103 -9.63 17.72 2.33
C PRO A 103 -10.45 18.81 1.65
N ASN A 104 -9.95 20.05 1.64
CA ASN A 104 -10.57 21.20 0.97
C ASN A 104 -10.45 21.15 -0.56
N ALA A 105 -9.78 20.14 -1.11
CA ALA A 105 -9.73 19.93 -2.54
C ALA A 105 -11.07 19.35 -3.00
N SER A 106 -11.68 19.94 -4.05
CA SER A 106 -12.73 19.23 -4.77
C SER A 106 -12.17 17.86 -5.17
N SER A 107 -12.98 16.81 -5.06
CA SER A 107 -12.56 15.50 -5.54
C SER A 107 -12.21 15.67 -7.00
N GLN A 108 -10.91 15.71 -7.33
CA GLN A 108 -10.49 15.65 -8.71
C GLN A 108 -10.91 14.27 -9.19
N THR A 109 -12.05 14.24 -9.88
CA THR A 109 -12.61 13.06 -10.56
C THR A 109 -11.79 12.69 -11.80
N GLU A 110 -10.61 13.29 -11.96
CA GLU A 110 -9.66 12.91 -12.99
C GLU A 110 -9.00 11.60 -12.58
N ASN A 111 -8.92 10.66 -13.52
CA ASN A 111 -8.29 9.37 -13.32
C ASN A 111 -6.78 9.57 -13.11
N SER A 112 -6.36 9.80 -11.87
CA SER A 112 -4.96 10.06 -11.48
C SER A 112 -3.99 8.98 -11.98
N THR A 113 -4.48 7.75 -12.15
CA THR A 113 -3.70 6.64 -12.72
C THR A 113 -3.31 6.93 -14.18
N GLU A 114 -4.21 7.51 -14.97
CA GLU A 114 -3.94 7.85 -16.37
C GLU A 114 -3.00 9.06 -16.48
N LEU A 115 -3.15 10.06 -15.61
CA LEU A 115 -2.24 11.22 -15.53
C LEU A 115 -0.81 10.79 -15.14
N ILE A 116 -0.67 9.92 -14.15
CA ILE A 116 0.63 9.40 -13.75
C ILE A 116 1.26 8.58 -14.89
N ARG A 117 0.45 7.74 -15.55
CA ARG A 117 0.90 6.91 -16.68
C ARG A 117 1.33 7.76 -17.88
N SER A 118 0.58 8.80 -18.22
CA SER A 118 0.95 9.73 -19.30
C SER A 118 2.22 10.48 -18.96
N LYS A 119 2.38 10.93 -17.71
CA LYS A 119 3.61 11.62 -17.28
C LYS A 119 4.83 10.70 -17.26
N ALA A 120 4.66 9.45 -16.81
CA ALA A 120 5.71 8.45 -16.84
C ALA A 120 6.21 8.20 -18.27
N LYS A 121 5.29 8.12 -19.25
CA LYS A 121 5.65 8.04 -20.68
C LYS A 121 6.43 9.25 -21.17
N GLU A 122 6.04 10.46 -20.79
CA GLU A 122 6.79 11.67 -21.17
C GLU A 122 8.22 11.67 -20.63
N LEU A 123 8.42 11.12 -19.43
CA LEU A 123 9.72 11.00 -18.79
C LEU A 123 10.55 9.81 -19.31
N GLY A 124 10.00 9.00 -20.24
CA GLY A 124 10.69 7.85 -20.82
C GLY A 124 10.59 6.56 -19.98
N TYR A 125 9.77 6.54 -18.93
CA TYR A 125 9.47 5.33 -18.19
C TYR A 125 8.45 4.47 -18.96
N SER A 126 8.71 3.17 -19.03
CA SER A 126 7.76 2.19 -19.57
C SER A 126 6.71 1.81 -18.50
N GLU A 127 5.49 1.45 -18.90
CA GLU A 127 4.37 1.16 -17.99
C GLU A 127 4.53 -0.11 -17.12
N ILE A 128 5.73 -0.69 -17.05
CA ILE A 128 5.97 -1.94 -16.31
C ILE A 128 5.90 -1.62 -14.80
N GLY A 129 4.82 -2.06 -14.15
CA GLY A 129 4.67 -1.97 -12.70
C GLY A 129 3.51 -1.10 -12.19
N PHE A 130 2.77 -0.41 -13.06
CA PHE A 130 1.52 0.25 -12.65
C PHE A 130 0.42 -0.78 -12.45
N THR A 131 0.38 -1.39 -11.27
CA THR A 131 -0.72 -2.25 -10.86
C THR A 131 -1.88 -1.39 -10.39
N LYS A 132 -3.11 -1.81 -10.72
CA LYS A 132 -4.31 -1.19 -10.17
C LYS A 132 -4.25 -1.34 -8.65
N PHE A 133 -4.31 -0.22 -7.94
CA PHE A 133 -4.36 -0.22 -6.48
C PHE A 133 -5.59 -1.00 -6.01
N ASP A 134 -5.38 -2.14 -5.35
CA ASP A 134 -6.46 -2.95 -4.81
C ASP A 134 -6.87 -2.41 -3.44
N ARG A 135 -8.14 -2.02 -3.33
CA ARG A 135 -8.73 -1.41 -2.13
C ARG A 135 -8.74 -2.38 -0.94
N ARG A 136 -8.57 -3.68 -1.17
CA ARG A 136 -8.42 -4.69 -0.11
C ARG A 136 -7.17 -4.48 0.76
N TYR A 137 -6.15 -3.78 0.25
CA TYR A 137 -4.95 -3.41 1.01
C TYR A 137 -5.07 -2.03 1.68
N ILE A 138 -6.23 -1.38 1.60
CA ILE A 138 -6.47 -0.17 2.39
C ILE A 138 -6.68 -0.61 3.83
N TYR A 139 -5.85 -0.08 4.75
CA TYR A 139 -6.09 -0.17 6.17
C TYR A 139 -7.43 0.49 6.50
N GLN A 140 -8.49 -0.32 6.60
CA GLN A 140 -9.75 0.14 7.13
C GLN A 140 -9.64 0.11 8.65
N SER A 141 -9.30 1.26 9.23
CA SER A 141 -9.51 1.51 10.65
C SER A 141 -10.95 1.13 10.98
N ARG A 142 -11.13 0.22 11.96
CA ARG A 142 -12.40 0.11 12.66
C ARG A 142 -12.59 1.43 13.40
N LYS A 143 -13.26 2.40 12.77
CA LYS A 143 -13.90 3.47 13.52
C LYS A 143 -15.02 2.81 14.31
N THR A 144 -14.81 2.64 15.61
CA THR A 144 -15.86 2.51 16.62
C THR A 144 -16.42 3.88 16.91
#